data_AF-A0A976FL32-F1
#
_entry.id   AF-A0A976FL32-F1
#
_cell.length_a   1.000
_cell.length_b   1.000
_cell.length_c   1.000
_cell.angle_alpha   90.00
_cell.angle_beta   90.00
_cell.angle_gamma   90.00
#
_symmetry.space_group_name_H-M   'P 1'
#
loop_
_entity.id
_entity.type
_entity.pdbx_description
1 polymer ?
#
loop_
_entity_poly.entity_id
_entity_poly.type
_entity_poly.pdbx_seq_one_letter_code
_entity_poly.pdbx_strand_id
1 'polypeptide(L)'
;MMHCTPSDEAMNASGSLIMENVRFSASKVALITGLHDYGDVTEEFLNCVYQNRQETLEQDAEKLQLRLVSKDEELELLVQKSGTEAASQVRAALRWAKEKSIPARVGVAQRLLTGVDKRLNEAQKGKKLAIVEVQEARKLLAEKIHTSVGTRNESLALKAYERQIGSPVRLTNERFYFLTFPRPGKQTEQETIVDYTLLSGQGQRSFAFKRQSKRLLQPAKTAIFEESKMPSDGFFSICGMVDGIADVLTISADDEWEISPVVVEVKNRMRRFRTPPPIYDQIQVAVYMKMLGVEHGDLVQCIYGDDPHPSIQVSRVSLGISPLCLSDSSSGQVRDIWSEMIVPRLYAFAAAVEKMRANESLRLSFLIGTGEERRTILRAECNFL
;
A
#
# COMPACT_ATOMS: atom_id res chain seq x y z
N MET A 1 -13.71 5.30 9.54
CA MET A 1 -12.45 5.95 10.00
C MET A 1 -11.53 6.01 8.82
N MET A 2 -10.93 7.16 8.56
CA MET A 2 -10.29 7.47 7.28
C MET A 2 -8.90 8.04 7.50
N HIS A 3 -7.94 7.63 6.68
CA HIS A 3 -6.55 8.06 6.79
C HIS A 3 -5.99 8.59 5.47
N CYS A 4 -5.32 9.73 5.60
CA CYS A 4 -4.20 10.09 4.75
C CYS A 4 -2.95 9.37 5.26
N THR A 5 -2.39 8.48 4.45
CA THR A 5 -1.03 7.98 4.56
C THR A 5 -0.02 9.12 4.28
N PRO A 6 1.27 8.98 4.63
CA PRO A 6 2.31 9.93 4.21
C PRO A 6 2.40 10.10 2.68
N SER A 7 1.91 9.10 1.92
CA SER A 7 1.68 9.19 0.48
C SER A 7 0.57 10.20 0.12
N ASP A 8 -0.51 10.28 0.90
CA ASP A 8 -1.63 11.19 0.67
C ASP A 8 -1.28 12.65 1.02
N GLU A 9 -0.47 12.88 2.07
CA GLU A 9 0.02 14.23 2.41
C GLU A 9 0.98 14.81 1.34
N ALA A 10 1.81 13.96 0.72
CA ALA A 10 2.65 14.38 -0.40
C ALA A 10 1.84 14.69 -1.67
N MET A 11 0.66 14.08 -1.82
CA MET A 11 -0.23 14.25 -2.97
C MET A 11 -1.13 15.49 -2.87
N ASN A 12 -1.58 15.89 -1.67
CA ASN A 12 -2.42 17.08 -1.47
C ASN A 12 -1.68 18.42 -1.65
N ALA A 13 -0.34 18.41 -1.73
CA ALA A 13 0.46 19.61 -1.93
C ALA A 13 0.60 20.03 -3.41
N SER A 14 -0.05 19.33 -4.34
CA SER A 14 -0.11 19.65 -5.77
C SER A 14 -1.38 20.42 -6.09
N GLY A 15 -1.34 21.75 -5.94
CA GLY A 15 -2.39 22.61 -6.44
C GLY A 15 -2.47 22.52 -7.97
N SER A 16 -3.71 22.44 -8.49
CA SER A 16 -4.10 22.57 -9.90
C SER A 16 -3.99 21.33 -10.79
N LEU A 17 -4.87 20.35 -10.56
CA LEU A 17 -5.74 19.67 -11.54
C LEU A 17 -6.52 18.59 -10.77
N ILE A 18 -7.84 18.76 -10.63
CA ILE A 18 -8.71 17.76 -9.99
C ILE A 18 -8.73 16.52 -10.89
N MET A 19 -7.87 15.54 -10.60
CA MET A 19 -8.07 14.19 -11.11
C MET A 19 -9.24 13.59 -10.33
N GLU A 20 -10.41 13.50 -10.97
CA GLU A 20 -11.62 12.89 -10.37
C GLU A 20 -11.48 11.37 -10.17
N ASN A 21 -10.59 10.73 -10.92
CA ASN A 21 -10.45 9.28 -10.96
C ASN A 21 -9.87 8.72 -9.66
N VAL A 22 -10.38 7.56 -9.24
CA VAL A 22 -9.84 6.83 -8.09
C VAL A 22 -8.42 6.32 -8.36
N ARG A 23 -7.57 6.41 -7.35
CA ARG A 23 -6.18 5.95 -7.38
C ARG A 23 -5.98 4.86 -6.34
N PHE A 24 -5.42 3.73 -6.76
CA PHE A 24 -5.11 2.59 -5.89
C PHE A 24 -3.61 2.54 -5.61
N SER A 25 -3.21 2.41 -4.35
CA SER A 25 -1.81 2.14 -4.02
C SER A 25 -1.40 0.76 -4.54
N ALA A 26 -0.20 0.63 -5.11
CA ALA A 26 0.39 -0.64 -5.54
C ALA A 26 0.37 -1.69 -4.41
N SER A 27 0.64 -1.28 -3.16
CA SER A 27 0.60 -2.14 -1.98
C SER A 27 -0.80 -2.60 -1.57
N LYS A 28 -1.85 -2.01 -2.15
CA LYS A 28 -3.26 -2.30 -1.86
C LYS A 28 -3.96 -3.07 -2.98
N VAL A 29 -3.34 -3.24 -4.14
CA VAL A 29 -3.91 -3.98 -5.27
C VAL A 29 -4.37 -5.36 -4.85
N ALA A 30 -3.52 -6.14 -4.20
CA ALA A 30 -3.88 -7.47 -3.73
C ALA A 30 -5.08 -7.45 -2.75
N LEU A 31 -5.21 -6.41 -1.93
CA LEU A 31 -6.33 -6.26 -0.99
C LEU A 31 -7.64 -6.02 -1.72
N ILE A 32 -7.67 -5.00 -2.59
CA ILE A 32 -8.90 -4.61 -3.29
C ILE A 32 -9.31 -5.60 -4.38
N THR A 33 -8.45 -6.55 -4.74
CA THR A 33 -8.78 -7.67 -5.64
C THR A 33 -9.05 -8.99 -4.90
N GLY A 34 -9.11 -9.00 -3.57
CA GLY A 34 -9.42 -10.20 -2.78
C GLY A 34 -8.33 -11.26 -2.76
N LEU A 35 -7.06 -10.87 -2.95
CA LEU A 35 -5.86 -11.71 -2.95
C LEU A 35 -4.95 -11.41 -1.75
N HIS A 36 -5.50 -10.84 -0.68
CA HIS A 36 -4.77 -10.49 0.54
C HIS A 36 -5.51 -11.01 1.78
N ASP A 37 -4.84 -11.81 2.60
CA ASP A 37 -5.50 -12.59 3.67
C ASP A 37 -5.92 -11.78 4.91
N TYR A 38 -5.33 -10.59 5.12
CA TYR A 38 -5.40 -9.89 6.42
C TYR A 38 -5.84 -8.42 6.37
N GLY A 39 -6.10 -7.86 5.20
CA GLY A 39 -6.33 -6.42 5.07
C GLY A 39 -7.79 -6.07 5.33
N ASP A 40 -8.03 -4.85 5.82
CA ASP A 40 -9.39 -4.31 5.94
C ASP A 40 -9.79 -3.64 4.63
N VAL A 41 -10.43 -4.42 3.74
CA VAL A 41 -10.92 -3.91 2.46
C VAL A 41 -12.06 -2.90 2.63
N THR A 42 -12.76 -2.92 3.77
CA THR A 42 -13.84 -1.97 4.05
C THR A 42 -13.26 -0.58 4.37
N GLU A 43 -12.20 -0.53 5.18
CA GLU A 43 -11.41 0.68 5.43
C GLU A 43 -10.81 1.21 4.12
N GLU A 44 -10.24 0.34 3.28
CA GLU A 44 -9.64 0.72 2.00
C GLU A 44 -10.68 1.23 0.98
N PHE A 45 -11.84 0.58 0.90
CA PHE A 45 -12.94 1.03 0.05
C PHE A 45 -13.43 2.41 0.47
N LEU A 46 -13.61 2.63 1.77
CA LEU A 46 -13.97 3.93 2.30
C LEU A 46 -12.92 4.97 1.88
N ASN A 47 -11.63 4.69 2.11
CA ASN A 47 -10.49 5.55 1.71
C ASN A 47 -10.59 5.96 0.23
N CYS A 48 -10.94 5.02 -0.65
CA CYS A 48 -11.13 5.30 -2.07
C CYS A 48 -12.35 6.19 -2.36
N VAL A 49 -13.48 5.96 -1.67
CA VAL A 49 -14.73 6.73 -1.85
C VAL A 49 -14.50 8.23 -1.62
N TYR A 50 -13.87 8.62 -0.50
CA TYR A 50 -13.60 10.03 -0.22
C TYR A 50 -12.18 10.50 -0.58
N GLN A 51 -11.42 9.75 -1.36
CA GLN A 51 -10.12 10.21 -1.89
C GLN A 51 -10.32 11.53 -2.64
N ASN A 52 -9.60 12.58 -2.22
CA ASN A 52 -9.73 13.97 -2.69
C ASN A 52 -11.13 14.61 -2.48
N ARG A 53 -11.96 14.09 -1.56
CA ARG A 53 -13.34 14.55 -1.32
C ARG A 53 -13.60 14.78 0.18
N GLN A 54 -12.67 15.46 0.84
CA GLN A 54 -12.75 15.74 2.28
C GLN A 54 -14.01 16.52 2.66
N GLU A 55 -14.43 17.49 1.85
CA GLU A 55 -15.67 18.25 2.07
C GLU A 55 -16.91 17.35 2.07
N THR A 56 -16.97 16.36 1.17
CA THR A 56 -18.08 15.40 1.13
C THR A 56 -18.09 14.51 2.38
N LEU A 57 -16.92 14.09 2.86
CA LEU A 57 -16.82 13.32 4.11
C LEU A 57 -17.32 14.13 5.31
N GLU A 58 -16.95 15.41 5.38
CA GLU A 58 -17.37 16.32 6.44
C GLU A 58 -18.89 16.56 6.42
N GLN A 59 -19.46 16.77 5.22
CA GLN A 59 -20.91 16.90 5.04
C GLN A 59 -21.67 15.62 5.44
N ASP A 60 -21.20 14.46 5.00
CA ASP A 60 -21.82 13.18 5.33
C ASP A 60 -21.68 12.87 6.84
N ALA A 61 -20.56 13.24 7.46
CA ALA A 61 -20.38 13.14 8.90
C ALA A 61 -21.32 14.08 9.68
N GLU A 62 -21.48 15.33 9.25
CA GLU A 62 -22.40 16.30 9.86
C GLU A 62 -23.86 15.81 9.81
N LYS A 63 -24.29 15.33 8.64
CA LYS A 63 -25.65 14.75 8.46
C LYS A 63 -25.92 13.60 9.42
N LEU A 64 -24.91 12.80 9.72
CA LEU A 64 -25.00 11.65 10.61
C LEU A 64 -24.66 12.00 12.07
N GLN A 65 -24.36 13.28 12.36
CA GLN A 65 -23.89 13.75 13.67
C GLN A 65 -22.67 12.96 14.18
N LEU A 66 -21.81 12.55 13.24
CA LEU A 66 -20.58 11.84 13.52
C LEU A 66 -19.43 12.83 13.72
N ARG A 67 -18.55 12.52 14.68
CA ARG A 67 -17.29 13.23 14.85
C ARG A 67 -16.20 12.52 14.04
N LEU A 68 -15.56 13.26 13.14
CA LEU A 68 -14.34 12.80 12.48
C LEU A 68 -13.16 12.88 13.45
N VAL A 69 -12.42 11.78 13.57
CA VAL A 69 -11.28 11.63 14.47
C VAL A 69 -10.15 10.98 13.70
N SER A 70 -8.93 11.50 13.85
CA SER A 70 -7.74 10.88 13.24
C SER A 70 -7.28 9.65 14.04
N LYS A 71 -6.51 8.74 13.43
CA LYS A 71 -5.91 7.57 14.13
C LYS A 71 -5.05 7.99 15.32
N ASP A 72 -4.38 9.13 15.20
CA ASP A 72 -3.51 9.66 16.24
C ASP A 72 -4.32 10.22 17.41
N GLU A 73 -5.42 10.91 17.10
CA GLU A 73 -6.35 11.41 18.10
C GLU A 73 -7.11 10.26 18.78
N GLU A 74 -7.59 9.27 18.03
CA GLU A 74 -8.23 8.07 18.57
C GLU A 74 -7.28 7.32 19.51
N LEU A 75 -6.04 7.08 19.07
CA LEU A 75 -5.04 6.45 19.91
C LEU A 75 -4.76 7.29 21.16
N GLU A 76 -4.69 8.62 21.07
CA GLU A 76 -4.50 9.49 22.23
C GLU A 76 -5.70 9.45 23.20
N LEU A 77 -6.94 9.36 22.69
CA LEU A 77 -8.13 9.17 23.52
C LEU A 77 -8.09 7.83 24.27
N LEU A 78 -7.71 6.75 23.58
CA LEU A 78 -7.52 5.42 24.18
C LEU A 78 -6.40 5.44 25.23
N VAL A 79 -5.31 6.15 24.95
CA VAL A 79 -4.19 6.37 25.86
C VAL A 79 -4.64 7.10 27.12
N GLN A 80 -5.39 8.19 26.99
CA GLN A 80 -5.92 8.95 28.13
C GLN A 80 -6.83 8.09 29.00
N LYS A 81 -7.71 7.29 28.38
CA LYS A 81 -8.64 6.39 29.07
C LYS A 81 -7.92 5.24 29.80
N SER A 82 -6.76 4.79 29.29
CA SER A 82 -6.00 3.65 29.84
C SER A 82 -5.38 3.89 31.24
N GLY A 83 -5.27 5.15 31.68
CA GLY A 83 -4.65 5.55 32.94
C GLY A 83 -3.15 5.84 32.84
N THR A 84 -2.57 6.43 33.89
CA THR A 84 -1.22 7.02 33.87
C THR A 84 -0.10 6.05 33.48
N GLU A 85 -0.08 4.85 34.06
CA GLU A 85 0.96 3.85 33.77
C GLU A 85 0.93 3.38 32.31
N ALA A 86 -0.24 2.94 31.83
CA ALA A 86 -0.40 2.53 30.44
C ALA A 86 -0.13 3.68 29.46
N ALA A 87 -0.61 4.89 29.78
CA ALA A 87 -0.38 6.06 28.95
C ALA A 87 1.11 6.38 28.79
N SER A 88 1.88 6.33 29.89
CA SER A 88 3.32 6.58 29.85
C SER A 88 4.07 5.61 28.92
N GLN A 89 3.72 4.32 28.98
CA GLN A 89 4.34 3.28 28.16
C GLN A 89 3.96 3.43 26.68
N VAL A 90 2.68 3.70 26.39
CA VAL A 90 2.23 3.90 25.01
C VAL A 90 2.87 5.16 24.40
N ARG A 91 2.93 6.27 25.15
CA ARG A 91 3.60 7.49 24.68
C ARG A 91 5.11 7.29 24.46
N ALA A 92 5.77 6.48 25.29
CA ALA A 92 7.16 6.11 25.05
C ALA A 92 7.32 5.31 23.75
N ALA A 93 6.45 4.34 23.49
CA ALA A 93 6.42 3.57 22.26
C ALA A 93 6.13 4.44 21.03
N LEU A 94 5.21 5.41 21.14
CA LEU A 94 4.91 6.38 20.08
C LEU A 94 6.09 7.31 19.79
N ARG A 95 6.79 7.79 20.82
CA ARG A 95 8.03 8.57 20.63
C ARG A 95 9.09 7.76 19.89
N TRP A 96 9.26 6.49 20.27
CA TRP A 96 10.17 5.59 19.58
C TRP A 96 9.77 5.36 18.11
N ALA A 97 8.47 5.24 17.82
CA ALA A 97 7.97 5.06 16.45
C ALA A 97 8.17 6.31 15.58
N LYS A 98 8.14 7.51 16.18
CA LYS A 98 8.39 8.79 15.50
C LYS A 98 9.88 9.05 15.22
N GLU A 99 10.79 8.34 15.89
CA GLU A 99 12.22 8.41 15.59
C GLU A 99 12.51 7.92 14.18
N LYS A 100 13.44 8.58 13.47
CA LYS A 100 13.81 8.23 12.09
C LYS A 100 15.32 8.09 11.87
N SER A 101 16.14 8.59 12.80
CA SER A 101 17.59 8.73 12.61
C SER A 101 18.38 7.46 12.90
N ILE A 102 17.86 6.58 13.76
CA ILE A 102 18.58 5.39 14.22
C ILE A 102 17.94 4.16 13.58
N PRO A 103 18.68 3.21 13.01
CA PRO A 103 18.14 1.91 12.63
C PRO A 103 17.31 1.23 13.73
N ALA A 104 16.24 0.55 13.34
CA ALA A 104 15.30 -0.07 14.27
C ALA A 104 15.57 -1.56 14.45
N ARG A 105 16.09 -1.96 15.61
CA ARG A 105 16.22 -3.40 15.92
C ARG A 105 14.85 -4.01 16.21
N VAL A 106 14.56 -5.14 15.57
CA VAL A 106 13.31 -5.88 15.71
C VAL A 106 13.08 -6.31 17.17
N GLY A 107 14.14 -6.73 17.88
CA GLY A 107 14.06 -7.09 19.30
C GLY A 107 13.60 -5.94 20.21
N VAL A 108 14.01 -4.69 19.92
CA VAL A 108 13.57 -3.50 20.66
C VAL A 108 12.09 -3.23 20.41
N ALA A 109 11.68 -3.24 19.13
CA ALA A 109 10.30 -3.04 18.74
C ALA A 109 9.36 -4.09 19.36
N GLN A 110 9.77 -5.36 19.38
CA GLN A 110 9.00 -6.45 19.99
C GLN A 110 8.87 -6.28 21.51
N ARG A 111 9.94 -5.87 22.21
CA ARG A 111 9.88 -5.57 23.64
C ARG A 111 8.94 -4.41 23.96
N LEU A 112 8.93 -3.35 23.13
CA LEU A 112 8.01 -2.23 23.26
C LEU A 112 6.55 -2.69 23.12
N LEU A 113 6.25 -3.47 22.08
CA LEU A 113 4.91 -4.02 21.85
C LEU A 113 4.46 -4.91 23.01
N THR A 114 5.29 -5.84 23.47
CA THR A 114 4.96 -6.71 24.62
C THR A 114 4.76 -5.91 25.90
N GLY A 115 5.59 -4.88 26.14
CA GLY A 115 5.46 -4.01 27.31
C GLY A 115 4.15 -3.21 27.31
N VAL A 116 3.77 -2.65 26.15
CA VAL A 116 2.47 -1.98 26.00
C VAL A 116 1.31 -2.96 26.16
N ASP A 117 1.42 -4.14 25.54
CA ASP A 117 0.39 -5.17 25.61
C ASP A 117 0.05 -5.54 27.05
N LYS A 118 1.08 -5.74 27.88
CA LYS A 118 0.93 -5.99 29.31
C LYS A 118 0.14 -4.88 30.00
N ARG A 119 0.48 -3.61 29.74
CA ARG A 119 -0.19 -2.45 30.38
C ARG A 119 -1.62 -2.25 29.91
N LEU A 120 -1.91 -2.49 28.63
CA LEU A 120 -3.28 -2.43 28.12
C LEU A 120 -4.15 -3.54 28.73
N ASN A 121 -3.60 -4.76 28.90
CA ASN A 121 -4.29 -5.84 29.62
C ASN A 121 -4.56 -5.51 31.09
N GLU A 122 -3.64 -4.84 31.78
CA GLU A 122 -3.85 -4.36 33.15
C GLU A 122 -4.97 -3.30 33.20
N ALA A 123 -4.98 -2.35 32.25
CA ALA A 123 -6.06 -1.37 32.13
C ALA A 123 -7.43 -2.01 31.85
N GLN A 124 -7.46 -3.07 31.04
CA GLN A 124 -8.66 -3.87 30.78
C GLN A 124 -9.17 -4.56 32.05
N LYS A 125 -8.28 -5.24 32.80
CA LYS A 125 -8.62 -5.89 34.07
C LYS A 125 -9.14 -4.89 35.10
N GLY A 126 -8.59 -3.68 35.09
CA GLY A 126 -9.06 -2.54 35.88
C GLY A 126 -10.35 -1.90 35.37
N LYS A 127 -11.02 -2.47 34.34
CA LYS A 127 -12.23 -1.95 33.70
C LYS A 127 -12.11 -0.52 33.14
N LYS A 128 -10.89 -0.05 32.90
CA LYS A 128 -10.63 1.27 32.30
C LYS A 128 -10.85 1.24 30.79
N LEU A 129 -10.53 0.11 30.16
CA LEU A 129 -10.74 -0.12 28.73
C LEU A 129 -11.62 -1.34 28.49
N ALA A 130 -12.48 -1.26 27.49
CA ALA A 130 -13.19 -2.40 26.94
C ALA A 130 -12.26 -3.29 26.09
N ILE A 131 -12.68 -4.52 25.82
CA ILE A 131 -11.90 -5.48 25.00
C ILE A 131 -11.62 -4.92 23.60
N VAL A 132 -12.64 -4.33 22.97
CA VAL A 132 -12.54 -3.75 21.62
C VAL A 132 -11.55 -2.57 21.61
N GLU A 133 -11.58 -1.72 22.63
CA GLU A 133 -10.67 -0.58 22.77
C GLU A 133 -9.21 -1.00 22.94
N VAL A 134 -8.98 -2.09 23.67
CA VAL A 134 -7.63 -2.67 23.82
C VAL A 134 -7.13 -3.23 22.49
N GLN A 135 -7.99 -3.91 21.74
CA GLN A 135 -7.65 -4.45 20.42
C GLN A 135 -7.33 -3.31 19.43
N GLU A 136 -8.11 -2.23 19.45
CA GLU A 136 -7.86 -1.08 18.58
C GLU A 136 -6.55 -0.37 18.95
N ALA A 137 -6.31 -0.08 20.24
CA ALA A 137 -5.05 0.53 20.69
C ALA A 137 -3.82 -0.31 20.29
N ARG A 138 -3.92 -1.65 20.38
CA ARG A 138 -2.88 -2.58 19.90
C ARG A 138 -2.66 -2.47 18.40
N LYS A 139 -3.74 -2.50 17.60
CA LYS A 139 -3.70 -2.41 16.15
C LYS A 139 -3.00 -1.13 15.72
N LEU A 140 -3.46 0.02 16.22
CA LEU A 140 -2.93 1.34 15.87
C LEU A 140 -1.46 1.52 16.25
N LEU A 141 -1.07 1.05 17.44
CA LEU A 141 0.32 1.16 17.86
C LEU A 141 1.23 0.21 17.06
N ALA A 142 0.79 -1.02 16.82
CA ALA A 142 1.54 -1.98 16.02
C ALA A 142 1.78 -1.47 14.60
N GLU A 143 0.76 -0.89 13.96
CA GLU A 143 0.87 -0.26 12.64
C GLU A 143 1.97 0.82 12.62
N LYS A 144 1.99 1.72 13.62
CA LYS A 144 3.01 2.78 13.74
C LYS A 144 4.42 2.22 13.98
N ILE A 145 4.57 1.23 14.85
CA ILE A 145 5.87 0.62 15.15
C ILE A 145 6.41 -0.14 13.94
N HIS A 146 5.58 -0.95 13.29
CA HIS A 146 5.99 -1.71 12.10
C HIS A 146 6.38 -0.79 10.94
N THR A 147 5.59 0.28 10.71
CA THR A 147 5.93 1.29 9.70
C THR A 147 7.27 1.95 10.00
N SER A 148 7.51 2.33 11.27
CA SER A 148 8.79 2.90 11.72
C SER A 148 9.96 1.93 11.47
N VAL A 149 9.81 0.65 11.82
CA VAL A 149 10.84 -0.37 11.55
C VAL A 149 11.13 -0.48 10.06
N GLY A 150 10.08 -0.47 9.22
CA GLY A 150 10.20 -0.46 7.77
C GLY A 150 11.04 0.72 7.27
N THR A 151 10.60 1.94 7.56
CA THR A 151 11.27 3.17 7.09
C THR A 151 12.73 3.25 7.56
N ARG A 152 13.02 2.88 8.81
CA ARG A 152 14.36 3.05 9.41
C ARG A 152 15.38 2.04 8.91
N ASN A 153 14.93 0.88 8.42
CA ASN A 153 15.81 -0.22 8.02
C ASN A 153 15.89 -0.43 6.51
N GLU A 154 15.05 0.25 5.72
CA GLU A 154 15.05 0.17 4.25
C GLU A 154 16.45 0.33 3.65
N SER A 155 17.16 1.41 3.99
CA SER A 155 18.52 1.66 3.49
C SER A 155 19.54 0.60 3.91
N LEU A 156 19.38 -0.03 5.08
CA LEU A 156 20.25 -1.12 5.53
C LEU A 156 19.98 -2.41 4.75
N ALA A 157 18.71 -2.69 4.46
CA ALA A 157 18.32 -3.83 3.65
C ALA A 157 18.88 -3.72 2.23
N LEU A 158 18.76 -2.54 1.62
CA LEU A 158 19.30 -2.28 0.28
C LEU A 158 20.82 -2.43 0.25
N LYS A 159 21.56 -1.89 1.23
CA LYS A 159 23.02 -2.10 1.34
C LYS A 159 23.39 -3.57 1.53
N ALA A 160 22.57 -4.35 2.21
CA ALA A 160 22.79 -5.79 2.34
C ALA A 160 22.53 -6.50 1.00
N TYR A 161 21.49 -6.09 0.27
CA TYR A 161 21.17 -6.60 -1.06
C TYR A 161 22.30 -6.30 -2.05
N GLU A 162 22.79 -5.06 -2.12
CA GLU A 162 23.90 -4.65 -2.99
C GLU A 162 25.16 -5.49 -2.74
N ARG A 163 25.47 -5.77 -1.47
CA ARG A 163 26.61 -6.64 -1.11
C ARG A 163 26.39 -8.09 -1.53
N GLN A 164 25.17 -8.59 -1.48
CA GLN A 164 24.85 -9.97 -1.83
C GLN A 164 24.80 -10.19 -3.35
N ILE A 165 24.22 -9.24 -4.10
CA ILE A 165 24.01 -9.33 -5.55
C ILE A 165 25.19 -8.75 -6.34
N GLY A 166 26.00 -7.89 -5.73
CA GLY A 166 27.14 -7.24 -6.38
C GLY A 166 26.76 -6.10 -7.33
N SER A 167 25.49 -5.66 -7.30
CA SER A 167 24.96 -4.60 -8.16
C SER A 167 24.40 -3.46 -7.31
N PRO A 168 24.74 -2.19 -7.61
CA PRO A 168 24.22 -1.05 -6.87
C PRO A 168 22.72 -0.87 -7.14
N VAL A 169 21.99 -0.43 -6.12
CA VAL A 169 20.57 -0.09 -6.24
C VAL A 169 20.42 1.40 -6.51
N ARG A 170 19.79 1.73 -7.64
CA ARG A 170 19.35 3.08 -7.96
C ARG A 170 18.06 3.34 -7.17
N LEU A 171 18.15 4.14 -6.10
CA LEU A 171 17.00 4.55 -5.31
C LEU A 171 16.04 5.38 -6.17
N THR A 172 14.78 4.96 -6.23
CA THR A 172 13.73 5.67 -6.98
C THR A 172 12.60 6.19 -6.10
N ASN A 173 12.79 6.24 -4.79
CA ASN A 173 11.81 6.83 -3.84
C ASN A 173 11.60 8.36 -4.02
N GLU A 174 12.30 8.96 -5.00
CA GLU A 174 12.09 10.30 -5.52
C GLU A 174 11.02 10.37 -6.62
N ARG A 175 10.63 9.23 -7.20
CA ARG A 175 9.64 9.13 -8.28
C ARG A 175 8.42 8.36 -7.79
N PHE A 176 7.26 8.93 -8.10
CA PHE A 176 5.98 8.30 -7.90
C PHE A 176 5.47 7.82 -9.25
N TYR A 177 5.29 6.52 -9.42
CA TYR A 177 4.89 5.90 -10.68
C TYR A 177 3.40 5.69 -10.74
N PHE A 178 2.85 5.75 -11.94
CA PHE A 178 1.44 5.53 -12.22
C PHE A 178 1.27 4.55 -13.37
N LEU A 179 0.28 3.68 -13.23
CA LEU A 179 -0.28 2.85 -14.29
C LEU A 179 -1.76 3.23 -14.44
N THR A 180 -2.07 4.01 -15.47
CA THR A 180 -3.41 4.56 -15.69
C THR A 180 -4.18 3.67 -16.66
N PHE A 181 -5.38 3.26 -16.28
CA PHE A 181 -6.24 2.37 -17.05
C PHE A 181 -7.35 3.18 -17.73
N PRO A 182 -7.66 2.92 -19.02
CA PRO A 182 -8.71 3.65 -19.74
C PRO A 182 -10.12 3.26 -19.26
N ARG A 183 -11.13 4.04 -19.64
CA ARG A 183 -12.53 3.61 -19.47
C ARG A 183 -12.84 2.45 -20.40
N PRO A 184 -13.65 1.46 -19.96
CA PRO A 184 -14.21 0.49 -20.89
C PRO A 184 -14.98 1.27 -21.97
N GLY A 185 -14.78 0.93 -23.26
CA GLY A 185 -15.47 1.60 -24.35
C GLY A 185 -16.99 1.57 -24.18
N LYS A 186 -17.70 2.59 -24.68
CA LYS A 186 -19.18 2.63 -24.64
C LYS A 186 -19.73 1.38 -25.35
N GLN A 187 -20.42 0.54 -24.60
CA GLN A 187 -21.10 -0.64 -25.12
C GLN A 187 -22.16 -0.18 -26.12
N THR A 188 -22.02 -0.58 -27.38
CA THR A 188 -23.15 -0.64 -28.31
C THR A 188 -23.99 -1.85 -27.91
N GLU A 189 -25.30 -1.83 -28.17
CA GLU A 189 -26.34 -2.73 -27.62
C GLU A 189 -26.19 -4.25 -27.91
N GLN A 190 -25.02 -4.71 -28.33
CA GLN A 190 -24.67 -6.13 -28.43
C GLN A 190 -23.66 -6.44 -27.34
N GLU A 191 -23.95 -7.46 -26.52
CA GLU A 191 -23.14 -7.94 -25.39
C GLU A 191 -21.70 -8.31 -25.80
N THR A 192 -20.84 -7.30 -26.01
CA THR A 192 -19.42 -7.52 -26.22
C THR A 192 -18.74 -7.64 -24.86
N ILE A 193 -18.23 -8.83 -24.58
CA ILE A 193 -17.35 -9.16 -23.46
C ILE A 193 -16.22 -8.13 -23.41
N VAL A 194 -16.02 -7.46 -22.27
CA VAL A 194 -14.92 -6.52 -22.07
C VAL A 194 -13.60 -7.29 -22.12
N ASP A 195 -12.76 -6.99 -23.11
CA ASP A 195 -11.42 -7.59 -23.20
C ASP A 195 -10.44 -6.86 -22.25
N TYR A 196 -10.32 -7.40 -21.04
CA TYR A 196 -9.39 -6.87 -20.04
C TYR A 196 -7.92 -7.08 -20.41
N THR A 197 -7.60 -7.99 -21.33
CA THR A 197 -6.23 -8.17 -21.85
C THR A 197 -5.84 -6.95 -22.68
N LEU A 198 -6.74 -6.50 -23.55
CA LEU A 198 -6.56 -5.28 -24.34
C LEU A 198 -6.46 -4.05 -23.44
N LEU A 199 -7.38 -3.90 -22.47
CA LEU A 199 -7.36 -2.77 -21.54
C LEU A 199 -6.11 -2.74 -20.65
N SER A 200 -5.59 -3.91 -20.28
CA SER A 200 -4.31 -4.01 -19.58
C SER A 200 -3.15 -3.58 -20.46
N GLY A 201 -3.15 -3.94 -21.75
CA GLY A 201 -2.13 -3.52 -22.72
C GLY A 201 -2.16 -2.01 -23.02
N GLN A 202 -3.32 -1.37 -22.83
CA GLN A 202 -3.52 0.08 -23.00
C GLN A 202 -3.13 0.91 -21.77
N GLY A 203 -2.68 0.26 -20.68
CA GLY A 203 -2.24 0.95 -19.48
C GLY A 203 -1.13 1.96 -19.76
N GLN A 204 -1.37 3.23 -19.46
CA GLN A 204 -0.40 4.30 -19.68
C GLN A 204 0.51 4.46 -18.46
N ARG A 205 1.83 4.39 -18.69
CA ARG A 205 2.87 4.56 -17.68
C ARG A 205 3.26 6.03 -17.59
N SER A 206 3.22 6.61 -16.39
CA SER A 206 3.72 7.96 -16.13
C SER A 206 4.41 8.02 -14.77
N PHE A 207 5.12 9.12 -14.52
CA PHE A 207 5.75 9.37 -13.23
C PHE A 207 5.69 10.85 -12.84
N ALA A 208 5.71 11.10 -11.53
CA ALA A 208 5.83 12.43 -10.96
C ALA A 208 7.02 12.48 -9.98
N PHE A 209 7.70 13.62 -9.90
CA PHE A 209 8.75 13.82 -8.90
C PHE A 209 8.15 14.12 -7.53
N LYS A 210 8.71 13.50 -6.49
CA LYS A 210 8.39 13.81 -5.11
C LYS A 210 8.89 15.21 -4.77
N ARG A 211 7.98 16.11 -4.41
CA ARG A 211 8.33 17.47 -3.97
C ARG A 211 9.20 17.37 -2.72
N GLN A 212 10.48 17.73 -2.82
CA GLN A 212 11.32 17.88 -1.64
C GLN A 212 10.70 18.98 -0.76
N SER A 213 10.38 18.63 0.49
CA SER A 213 9.91 19.61 1.48
C SER A 213 10.98 20.69 1.62
N LYS A 214 10.61 21.93 1.30
CA LYS A 214 11.48 23.12 1.36
C LYS A 214 12.16 23.18 2.73
N ARG A 215 13.43 22.80 2.78
CA ARG A 215 14.36 23.27 3.82
C ARG A 215 15.42 24.12 3.14
N LEU A 216 15.51 25.35 3.66
CA LEU A 216 16.43 26.46 3.37
C LEU A 216 15.95 27.47 2.31
N LEU A 217 15.63 28.65 2.83
CA LEU A 217 15.42 29.91 2.12
C LEU A 217 16.60 30.21 1.18
N GLN A 218 16.35 30.24 -0.13
CA GLN A 218 16.98 31.18 -1.08
C GLN A 218 15.96 31.51 -2.19
N PRO A 219 15.97 32.74 -2.74
CA PRO A 219 14.92 33.20 -3.63
C PRO A 219 15.09 32.64 -5.05
N ALA A 220 13.96 32.27 -5.64
CA ALA A 220 13.69 32.17 -7.07
C ALA A 220 14.81 31.65 -7.97
N LYS A 221 14.92 30.33 -8.08
CA LYS A 221 15.23 29.70 -9.37
C LYS A 221 14.07 28.78 -9.74
N THR A 222 13.41 29.16 -10.82
CA THR A 222 12.30 28.46 -11.47
C THR A 222 12.69 26.99 -11.62
N ALA A 223 12.05 26.12 -10.82
CA ALA A 223 12.15 24.69 -11.03
C ALA A 223 11.48 24.38 -12.37
N ILE A 224 12.25 23.90 -13.33
CA ILE A 224 11.73 23.39 -14.60
C ILE A 224 11.00 22.09 -14.25
N PHE A 225 9.68 22.15 -14.22
CA PHE A 225 8.84 20.96 -14.20
C PHE A 225 8.87 20.39 -15.63
N GLU A 226 9.54 19.26 -15.84
CA GLU A 226 9.13 18.38 -16.92
C GLU A 226 7.81 17.72 -16.48
N GLU A 227 6.70 18.44 -16.71
CA GLU A 227 5.37 17.87 -16.70
C GLU A 227 5.30 16.85 -17.85
N SER A 228 5.57 15.58 -17.55
CA SER A 228 4.96 14.53 -18.37
C SER A 228 3.45 14.69 -18.21
N LYS A 229 2.77 15.14 -19.28
CA LYS A 229 1.32 15.34 -19.30
C LYS A 229 0.65 14.08 -18.75
N MET A 230 0.14 14.15 -17.53
CA MET A 230 -0.69 13.09 -16.98
C MET A 230 -1.92 12.95 -17.88
N PRO A 231 -2.16 11.78 -18.48
CA PRO A 231 -3.33 11.59 -19.32
C PRO A 231 -4.60 11.72 -18.48
N SER A 232 -5.43 12.70 -18.82
CA SER A 232 -6.61 13.11 -18.04
C SER A 232 -7.85 12.23 -18.24
N ASP A 233 -7.76 11.15 -19.03
CA ASP A 233 -8.92 10.35 -19.48
C ASP A 233 -8.89 8.89 -18.99
N GLY A 234 -8.17 8.63 -17.89
CA GLY A 234 -8.22 7.33 -17.22
C GLY A 234 -9.60 7.04 -16.59
N PHE A 235 -9.88 5.79 -16.28
CA PHE A 235 -10.97 5.37 -15.39
C PHE A 235 -10.48 5.31 -13.95
N PHE A 236 -9.33 4.67 -13.74
CA PHE A 236 -8.59 4.65 -12.48
C PHE A 236 -7.10 4.56 -12.77
N SER A 237 -6.28 4.73 -11.74
CA SER A 237 -4.84 4.45 -11.83
C SER A 237 -4.35 3.65 -10.64
N ILE A 238 -3.36 2.80 -10.85
CA ILE A 238 -2.55 2.24 -9.78
C ILE A 238 -1.33 3.14 -9.62
N CYS A 239 -0.86 3.37 -8.40
CA CYS A 239 0.30 4.22 -8.17
C CYS A 239 1.15 3.79 -6.96
N GLY A 240 2.44 4.15 -6.96
CA GLY A 240 3.32 3.86 -5.83
C GLY A 240 4.76 4.28 -6.06
N MET A 241 5.60 4.04 -5.05
CA MET A 241 7.04 4.29 -5.11
C MET A 241 7.78 2.96 -5.01
N VAL A 242 8.77 2.79 -5.88
CA VAL A 242 9.63 1.61 -5.89
C VAL A 242 10.83 1.88 -4.98
N ASP A 243 11.15 0.94 -4.09
CA ASP A 243 12.27 1.07 -3.15
C ASP A 243 13.60 1.21 -3.91
N GLY A 244 13.80 0.45 -4.98
CA GLY A 244 14.88 0.70 -5.93
C GLY A 244 14.85 -0.13 -7.20
N ILE A 245 15.81 0.14 -8.09
CA ILE A 245 16.04 -0.62 -9.32
C ILE A 245 17.52 -1.00 -9.35
N ALA A 246 17.82 -2.27 -9.62
CA ALA A 246 19.19 -2.75 -9.80
C ALA A 246 19.38 -3.29 -11.21
N ASP A 247 20.56 -3.13 -11.78
CA ASP A 247 20.91 -3.73 -13.07
C ASP A 247 21.67 -5.03 -12.77
N VAL A 248 21.00 -6.18 -12.96
CA VAL A 248 21.50 -7.49 -12.50
C VAL A 248 21.99 -8.31 -13.68
N LEU A 249 23.21 -8.84 -13.54
CA LEU A 249 23.79 -9.78 -14.49
C LEU A 249 23.09 -11.14 -14.38
N THR A 250 22.50 -11.60 -15.48
CA THR A 250 21.98 -12.95 -15.63
C THR A 250 22.85 -13.69 -16.62
N ILE A 251 23.31 -14.89 -16.24
CA ILE A 251 24.09 -15.78 -17.12
C ILE A 251 23.18 -16.97 -17.44
N SER A 252 22.93 -17.19 -18.73
CA SER A 252 22.11 -18.30 -19.22
C SER A 252 22.87 -19.64 -19.11
N ALA A 253 22.19 -20.75 -19.37
CA ALA A 253 22.83 -22.06 -19.43
C ALA A 253 23.84 -22.20 -20.58
N ASP A 254 23.72 -21.34 -21.60
CA ASP A 254 24.56 -21.33 -22.80
C ASP A 254 25.71 -20.31 -22.70
N ASP A 255 26.06 -19.88 -21.48
CA ASP A 255 27.08 -18.85 -21.17
C ASP A 255 26.83 -17.47 -21.81
N GLU A 256 25.59 -17.21 -22.27
CA GLU A 256 25.18 -15.86 -22.67
C GLU A 256 24.90 -15.02 -21.43
N TRP A 257 25.39 -13.79 -21.41
CA TRP A 257 25.19 -12.87 -20.31
C TRP A 257 24.36 -11.67 -20.74
N GLU A 258 23.40 -11.31 -19.89
CA GLU A 258 22.55 -10.13 -20.07
C GLU A 258 22.53 -9.33 -18.77
N ILE A 259 22.61 -8.00 -18.90
CA ILE A 259 22.32 -7.09 -17.79
C ILE A 259 20.90 -6.59 -17.99
N SER A 260 20.00 -6.97 -17.08
CA SER A 260 18.60 -6.54 -17.13
C SER A 260 18.22 -5.76 -15.86
N PRO A 261 17.41 -4.70 -15.99
CA PRO A 261 16.90 -3.97 -14.84
C PRO A 261 15.89 -4.84 -14.08
N VAL A 262 16.07 -4.93 -12.76
CA VAL A 262 15.13 -5.60 -11.86
C VAL A 262 14.58 -4.61 -10.85
N VAL A 263 13.28 -4.71 -10.58
CA VAL A 263 12.65 -4.01 -9.46
C VAL A 263 13.21 -4.56 -8.15
N VAL A 264 13.54 -3.73 -7.18
CA VAL A 264 13.89 -4.15 -5.83
C VAL A 264 12.82 -3.63 -4.88
N GLU A 265 12.17 -4.55 -4.16
CA GLU A 265 11.16 -4.24 -3.13
C GLU A 265 11.59 -4.83 -1.79
N VAL A 266 11.63 -4.01 -0.74
CA VAL A 266 12.10 -4.39 0.58
C VAL A 266 10.94 -4.58 1.54
N LYS A 267 10.89 -5.76 2.16
CA LYS A 267 9.99 -6.09 3.27
C LYS A 267 10.78 -6.32 4.56
N ASN A 268 10.77 -5.32 5.43
CA ASN A 268 11.29 -5.47 6.78
C ASN A 268 10.34 -6.34 7.62
N ARG A 269 10.77 -7.55 7.96
CA ARG A 269 9.98 -8.53 8.72
C ARG A 269 10.28 -8.41 10.22
N MET A 270 9.24 -8.61 11.01
CA MET A 270 9.31 -8.51 12.48
C MET A 270 9.60 -9.82 13.20
N ARG A 271 9.51 -10.97 12.51
CA ARG A 271 9.57 -12.29 13.16
C ARG A 271 10.47 -13.26 12.43
N ARG A 272 10.10 -13.56 11.18
CA ARG A 272 10.79 -14.53 10.32
C ARG A 272 10.62 -14.16 8.86
N PHE A 273 11.50 -14.69 8.02
CA PHE A 273 11.29 -14.71 6.58
C PHE A 273 10.12 -15.64 6.24
N ARG A 274 9.48 -15.38 5.11
CA ARG A 274 8.38 -16.20 4.58
C ARG A 274 8.83 -16.86 3.29
N THR A 275 8.72 -18.19 3.24
CA THR A 275 9.11 -19.01 2.09
C THR A 275 7.97 -20.00 1.79
N PRO A 276 7.29 -19.90 0.62
CA PRO A 276 7.43 -18.83 -0.37
C PRO A 276 7.01 -17.46 0.19
N PRO A 277 7.43 -16.34 -0.42
CA PRO A 277 6.91 -15.02 -0.07
C PRO A 277 5.39 -14.94 -0.26
N PRO A 278 4.66 -14.15 0.53
CA PRO A 278 3.21 -14.01 0.38
C PRO A 278 2.81 -13.50 -0.99
N ILE A 279 1.70 -14.00 -1.53
CA ILE A 279 1.18 -13.61 -2.85
C ILE A 279 0.96 -12.10 -2.96
N TYR A 280 0.45 -11.45 -1.91
CA TYR A 280 0.20 -10.01 -1.92
C TYR A 280 1.48 -9.18 -2.02
N ASP A 281 2.61 -9.65 -1.47
CA ASP A 281 3.90 -8.99 -1.63
C ASP A 281 4.40 -9.17 -3.08
N GLN A 282 4.20 -10.35 -3.66
CA GLN A 282 4.57 -10.63 -5.05
C GLN A 282 3.72 -9.82 -6.05
N ILE A 283 2.42 -9.66 -5.79
CA ILE A 283 1.53 -8.80 -6.60
C ILE A 283 2.02 -7.35 -6.56
N GLN A 284 2.41 -6.83 -5.41
CA GLN A 284 2.96 -5.47 -5.34
C GLN A 284 4.22 -5.31 -6.21
N VAL A 285 5.13 -6.28 -6.18
CA VAL A 285 6.32 -6.28 -7.04
C VAL A 285 5.93 -6.36 -8.52
N ALA A 286 4.96 -7.21 -8.87
CA ALA A 286 4.43 -7.34 -10.22
C ALA A 286 3.81 -6.03 -10.75
N VAL A 287 3.11 -5.29 -9.90
CA VAL A 287 2.58 -3.95 -10.23
C VAL A 287 3.73 -3.01 -10.61
N TYR A 288 4.79 -2.96 -9.81
CA TYR A 288 5.95 -2.12 -10.09
C TYR A 288 6.70 -2.54 -11.36
N MET A 289 6.81 -3.85 -11.60
CA MET A 289 7.34 -4.39 -12.86
C MET A 289 6.53 -3.91 -14.07
N LYS A 290 5.18 -3.95 -14.00
CA LYS A 290 4.30 -3.43 -15.05
C LYS A 290 4.41 -1.90 -15.22
N MET A 291 4.60 -1.14 -14.13
CA MET A 291 4.81 0.32 -14.18
C MET A 291 6.14 0.68 -14.86
N LEU A 292 7.19 -0.08 -14.60
CA LEU A 292 8.54 0.16 -15.13
C LEU A 292 8.81 -0.52 -16.47
N GLY A 293 7.96 -1.47 -16.87
CA GLY A 293 8.13 -2.22 -18.11
C GLY A 293 9.24 -3.26 -18.05
N VAL A 294 9.45 -3.88 -16.89
CA VAL A 294 10.46 -4.92 -16.69
C VAL A 294 9.81 -6.26 -16.34
N GLU A 295 10.51 -7.36 -16.59
CA GLU A 295 9.95 -8.71 -16.44
C GLU A 295 10.26 -9.36 -15.08
N HIS A 296 11.20 -8.77 -14.33
CA HIS A 296 11.76 -9.34 -13.11
C HIS A 296 11.78 -8.33 -11.97
N GLY A 297 11.59 -8.84 -10.75
CA GLY A 297 11.82 -8.10 -9.52
C GLY A 297 12.37 -8.99 -8.41
N ASP A 298 13.19 -8.42 -7.55
CA ASP A 298 13.72 -9.05 -6.35
C ASP A 298 12.93 -8.56 -5.13
N LEU A 299 12.22 -9.49 -4.50
CA LEU A 299 11.57 -9.26 -3.22
C LEU A 299 12.56 -9.57 -2.09
N VAL A 300 13.05 -8.53 -1.43
CA VAL A 300 14.06 -8.59 -0.37
C VAL A 300 13.38 -8.59 0.98
N GLN A 301 13.40 -9.72 1.68
CA GLN A 301 12.94 -9.79 3.06
C GLN A 301 14.12 -9.51 3.99
N CYS A 302 13.99 -8.51 4.87
CA CYS A 302 15.04 -8.07 5.78
C CYS A 302 14.62 -8.25 7.24
N ILE A 303 15.52 -8.76 8.08
CA ILE A 303 15.36 -8.77 9.55
C ILE A 303 16.61 -8.15 10.14
N TYR A 304 16.43 -6.98 10.78
CA TYR A 304 17.49 -6.38 11.59
C TYR A 304 17.32 -6.77 13.06
N GLY A 305 17.90 -7.92 13.39
CA GLY A 305 17.83 -8.54 14.72
C GLY A 305 18.83 -7.96 15.71
N ASP A 306 19.45 -8.84 16.50
CA ASP A 306 20.48 -8.46 17.47
C ASP A 306 21.89 -8.41 16.85
N ASP A 307 22.07 -9.06 15.69
CA ASP A 307 23.30 -8.99 14.92
C ASP A 307 23.61 -7.56 14.45
N PRO A 308 24.91 -7.20 14.34
CA PRO A 308 25.32 -5.89 13.86
C PRO A 308 24.95 -5.65 12.38
N HIS A 309 24.68 -6.72 11.63
CA HIS A 309 24.31 -6.68 10.22
C HIS A 309 22.91 -7.26 10.02
N PRO A 310 22.08 -6.65 9.15
CA PRO A 310 20.78 -7.22 8.83
C PRO A 310 20.94 -8.53 8.06
N SER A 311 20.10 -9.51 8.41
CA SER A 311 19.94 -10.73 7.62
C SER A 311 18.91 -10.48 6.53
N ILE A 312 19.22 -10.87 5.30
CA ILE A 312 18.29 -10.75 4.18
C ILE A 312 18.05 -12.09 3.49
N GLN A 313 16.87 -12.24 2.90
CA GLN A 313 16.51 -13.30 1.97
C GLN A 313 15.93 -12.66 0.71
N VAL A 314 16.52 -12.96 -0.44
CA VAL A 314 16.07 -12.45 -1.74
C VAL A 314 15.25 -13.53 -2.43
N SER A 315 14.12 -13.15 -3.02
CA SER A 315 13.30 -14.04 -3.85
C SER A 315 12.97 -13.35 -5.16
N ARG A 316 13.40 -13.96 -6.28
CA ARG A 316 13.09 -13.48 -7.63
C ARG A 316 11.61 -13.73 -7.94
N VAL A 317 10.94 -12.66 -8.39
CA VAL A 317 9.56 -12.63 -8.88
C VAL A 317 9.61 -12.34 -10.37
N SER A 318 8.84 -13.08 -11.16
CA SER A 318 8.79 -12.95 -12.63
C SER A 318 7.33 -13.00 -13.09
N LEU A 319 6.94 -12.15 -14.05
CA LEU A 319 5.54 -12.07 -14.50
C LEU A 319 5.02 -13.40 -15.10
N GLY A 320 5.89 -14.16 -15.76
CA GLY A 320 5.53 -15.44 -16.42
C GLY A 320 5.65 -16.68 -15.53
N ILE A 321 5.87 -16.55 -14.22
CA ILE A 321 6.15 -17.68 -13.32
C ILE A 321 5.10 -17.73 -12.21
N SER A 322 4.74 -18.95 -11.79
CA SER A 322 3.89 -19.18 -10.61
C SER A 322 4.44 -18.45 -9.37
N PRO A 323 3.60 -17.81 -8.55
CA PRO A 323 2.14 -17.83 -8.57
C PRO A 323 1.48 -16.75 -9.45
N LEU A 324 2.25 -15.91 -10.14
CA LEU A 324 1.72 -14.85 -11.01
C LEU A 324 1.21 -15.39 -12.35
N CYS A 325 1.64 -16.59 -12.70
CA CYS A 325 1.11 -17.33 -13.84
C CYS A 325 0.60 -18.70 -13.41
N LEU A 326 -0.58 -19.06 -13.90
CA LEU A 326 -1.15 -20.40 -13.77
C LEU A 326 -0.87 -21.18 -15.06
N SER A 327 -0.27 -22.36 -14.91
CA SER A 327 -0.11 -23.30 -16.02
C SER A 327 -1.37 -24.16 -16.08
N ASP A 328 -2.15 -24.04 -17.15
CA ASP A 328 -3.29 -24.92 -17.40
C ASP A 328 -2.77 -26.23 -18.03
N SER A 329 -2.70 -27.28 -17.21
CA SER A 329 -2.23 -28.61 -17.58
C SER A 329 -2.99 -29.22 -18.78
N SER A 330 -4.18 -28.70 -19.09
CA SER A 330 -5.06 -29.25 -20.12
C SER A 330 -5.00 -28.53 -21.47
N SER A 331 -4.66 -27.25 -21.49
CA SER A 331 -4.63 -26.44 -22.72
C SER A 331 -3.21 -26.04 -23.15
N GLY A 332 -2.20 -26.20 -22.27
CA GLY A 332 -0.86 -25.67 -22.49
C GLY A 332 -0.80 -24.14 -22.53
N GLN A 333 -1.92 -23.47 -22.27
CA GLN A 333 -2.04 -22.02 -22.31
C GLN A 333 -1.64 -21.44 -20.95
N VAL A 334 -0.65 -20.56 -21.00
CA VAL A 334 -0.10 -19.81 -19.87
C VAL A 334 -1.10 -18.69 -19.52
N ARG A 335 -1.72 -18.80 -18.34
CA ARG A 335 -2.75 -17.87 -17.86
C ARG A 335 -2.17 -16.88 -16.85
N ASP A 336 -2.07 -15.61 -17.22
CA ASP A 336 -1.57 -14.52 -16.35
C ASP A 336 -2.67 -14.06 -15.38
N ILE A 337 -2.44 -14.18 -14.07
CA ILE A 337 -3.41 -13.74 -13.05
C ILE A 337 -3.71 -12.24 -13.17
N TRP A 338 -2.79 -11.47 -13.75
CA TRP A 338 -2.96 -10.04 -13.97
C TRP A 338 -4.17 -9.74 -14.84
N SER A 339 -4.21 -10.34 -16.04
CA SER A 339 -5.26 -10.11 -17.03
C SER A 339 -6.55 -10.86 -16.69
N GLU A 340 -6.45 -12.05 -16.08
CA GLU A 340 -7.61 -12.89 -15.79
C GLU A 340 -8.34 -12.53 -14.48
N MET A 341 -7.60 -12.04 -13.47
CA MET A 341 -8.17 -11.80 -12.14
C MET A 341 -7.98 -10.38 -11.68
N ILE A 342 -6.75 -9.86 -11.69
CA ILE A 342 -6.44 -8.57 -11.06
C ILE A 342 -7.13 -7.43 -11.80
N VAL A 343 -6.91 -7.29 -13.11
CA VAL A 343 -7.46 -6.19 -13.90
C VAL A 343 -9.00 -6.18 -13.88
N PRO A 344 -9.72 -7.29 -14.16
CA PRO A 344 -11.19 -7.31 -14.08
C PRO A 344 -11.72 -6.88 -12.70
N ARG A 345 -11.08 -7.37 -11.62
CA ARG A 345 -11.48 -7.03 -10.24
C ARG A 345 -11.18 -5.57 -9.90
N LEU A 346 -10.10 -4.98 -10.42
CA LEU A 346 -9.81 -3.55 -10.26
C LEU A 346 -10.86 -2.68 -10.95
N TYR A 347 -11.31 -3.05 -12.16
CA TYR A 347 -12.40 -2.35 -12.84
C TYR A 347 -13.71 -2.44 -12.05
N ALA A 348 -14.06 -3.63 -11.55
CA ALA A 348 -15.25 -3.81 -10.72
C ALA A 348 -15.18 -2.98 -9.43
N PHE A 349 -14.02 -2.97 -8.76
CA PHE A 349 -13.82 -2.18 -7.55
C PHE A 349 -13.88 -0.66 -7.83
N ALA A 350 -13.27 -0.19 -8.92
CA ALA A 350 -13.35 1.20 -9.35
C ALA A 350 -14.80 1.62 -9.66
N ALA A 351 -15.56 0.77 -10.36
CA ALA A 351 -16.97 1.01 -10.63
C ALA A 351 -17.81 1.07 -9.35
N ALA A 352 -17.53 0.19 -8.37
CA ALA A 352 -18.18 0.22 -7.07
C ALA A 352 -17.88 1.53 -6.30
N VAL A 353 -16.64 2.02 -6.36
CA VAL A 353 -16.24 3.31 -5.77
C VAL A 353 -16.99 4.46 -6.44
N GLU A 354 -17.05 4.50 -7.77
CA GLU A 354 -17.78 5.56 -8.51
C GLU A 354 -19.29 5.52 -8.22
N LYS A 355 -19.90 4.34 -8.16
CA LYS A 355 -21.31 4.17 -7.76
C LYS A 355 -21.57 4.72 -6.35
N MET A 356 -20.68 4.41 -5.41
CA MET A 356 -20.77 4.91 -4.04
C MET A 356 -20.56 6.44 -3.99
N ARG A 357 -19.61 6.98 -4.75
CA ARG A 357 -19.41 8.44 -4.87
C ARG A 357 -20.63 9.16 -5.43
N ALA A 358 -21.36 8.55 -6.35
CA ALA A 358 -22.56 9.13 -6.95
C ALA A 358 -23.83 9.00 -6.09
N ASN A 359 -23.88 8.06 -5.15
CA ASN A 359 -25.10 7.75 -4.39
C ASN A 359 -24.97 8.12 -2.91
N GLU A 360 -25.56 9.26 -2.52
CA GLU A 360 -25.53 9.75 -1.14
C GLU A 360 -26.16 8.77 -0.15
N SER A 361 -27.35 8.25 -0.42
CA SER A 361 -28.02 7.31 0.50
C SER A 361 -27.15 6.08 0.77
N LEU A 362 -26.49 5.56 -0.26
CA LEU A 362 -25.57 4.42 -0.12
C LEU A 362 -24.34 4.78 0.73
N ARG A 363 -23.76 5.97 0.56
CA ARG A 363 -22.64 6.45 1.41
C ARG A 363 -23.05 6.56 2.87
N LEU A 364 -24.19 7.19 3.14
CA LEU A 364 -24.69 7.38 4.50
C LEU A 364 -24.99 6.02 5.17
N SER A 365 -25.66 5.11 4.47
CA SER A 365 -25.90 3.74 4.95
C SER A 365 -24.60 2.99 5.24
N PHE A 366 -23.58 3.14 4.39
CA PHE A 366 -22.28 2.51 4.61
C PHE A 366 -21.57 3.09 5.85
N LEU A 367 -21.63 4.41 6.08
CA LEU A 367 -21.01 5.05 7.24
C LEU A 367 -21.62 4.61 8.56
N ILE A 368 -22.95 4.50 8.66
CA ILE A 368 -23.63 4.06 9.90
C ILE A 368 -23.68 2.54 10.07
N GLY A 369 -23.45 1.78 8.99
CA GLY A 369 -23.51 0.33 9.01
C GLY A 369 -22.46 -0.29 9.94
N THR A 370 -22.84 -1.41 10.54
CA THR A 370 -21.94 -2.35 11.22
C THR A 370 -20.92 -2.92 10.24
N GLY A 371 -19.86 -3.56 10.77
CA GLY A 371 -18.85 -4.19 9.93
C GLY A 371 -19.41 -5.26 8.98
N GLU A 372 -20.50 -5.93 9.35
CA GLU A 372 -21.16 -6.93 8.52
C GLU A 372 -22.03 -6.31 7.42
N GLU A 373 -22.79 -5.26 7.75
CA GLU A 373 -23.59 -4.52 6.77
C GLU A 373 -22.69 -3.87 5.71
N ARG A 374 -21.58 -3.25 6.13
CA ARG A 374 -20.60 -2.68 5.19
C ARG A 374 -20.01 -3.73 4.25
N ARG A 375 -19.66 -4.91 4.76
CA ARG A 375 -19.18 -6.03 3.92
C ARG A 375 -20.25 -6.53 2.96
N THR A 376 -21.51 -6.56 3.40
CA THR A 376 -22.64 -6.98 2.55
C THR A 376 -22.85 -5.99 1.40
N ILE A 377 -22.83 -4.69 1.68
CA ILE A 377 -22.90 -3.65 0.65
C ILE A 377 -21.74 -3.79 -0.35
N LEU A 378 -20.52 -3.97 0.16
CA LEU A 378 -19.34 -4.12 -0.70
C LEU A 378 -19.40 -5.38 -1.58
N ARG A 379 -19.86 -6.52 -1.03
CA ARG A 379 -20.00 -7.79 -1.76
C ARG A 379 -21.08 -7.75 -2.83
N ALA A 380 -22.12 -6.95 -2.65
CA ALA A 380 -23.15 -6.75 -3.67
C ALA A 380 -22.56 -6.13 -4.95
N GLU A 381 -21.53 -5.29 -4.82
CA GLU A 381 -20.84 -4.66 -5.95
C GLU A 381 -19.57 -5.42 -6.38
N CYS A 382 -18.94 -6.14 -5.45
CA CYS A 382 -17.66 -6.84 -5.64
C CYS A 382 -17.74 -8.25 -5.02
N ASN A 383 -18.34 -9.20 -5.74
CA ASN A 383 -18.62 -10.55 -5.26
C ASN A 383 -17.38 -11.42 -4.93
N PHE A 384 -16.18 -10.93 -5.25
CA PHE A 384 -14.90 -11.61 -5.00
C PHE A 384 -14.25 -11.23 -3.66
N LEU A 385 -14.88 -10.36 -2.85
CA LEU A 385 -14.38 -9.84 -1.56
C LEU A 385 -15.03 -10.49 -0.32
#